data_AF-A0A0J6NH41-F1
#
_entry.id   AF-A0A0J6NH41-F1
#
_cell.length_a   1.000
_cell.length_b   1.000
_cell.length_c   1.000
_cell.angle_alpha   90.00
_cell.angle_beta   90.00
_cell.angle_gamma   90.00
#
_symmetry.space_group_name_H-M   'P 1'
#
loop_
_entity.id
_entity.type
_entity.pdbx_description
1 polymer ?
#
loop_
_entity_poly.entity_id
_entity_poly.type
_entity_poly.pdbx_seq_one_letter_code
_entity_poly.pdbx_strand_id
1 'polypeptide(L)' 'MRLSDLLTRPGGRRLSHSRLWANIACAAATLLFVVEGLRGALGAEIWLIYLGIVGGYSAGLRLIAAWRDRGGR' A
#
# COMPACT_ATOMS: atom_id res chain seq x y z
N MET A 1 -7.69 12.75 8.38
CA MET A 1 -7.40 12.40 6.97
C MET A 1 -8.68 11.89 6.36
N ARG A 2 -9.18 12.47 5.27
CA ARG A 2 -10.39 11.94 4.62
C ARG A 2 -9.99 10.71 3.80
N LEU A 3 -10.88 9.72 3.67
CA LEU A 3 -10.65 8.55 2.81
C LEU A 3 -10.28 8.96 1.37
N SER A 4 -10.80 10.12 0.94
CA SER A 4 -10.45 10.76 -0.34
C SER A 4 -8.97 11.09 -0.48
N ASP A 5 -8.24 11.35 0.61
CA ASP A 5 -6.81 11.72 0.58
C ASP A 5 -5.91 10.50 0.31
N LEU A 6 -6.40 9.28 0.56
CA LEU A 6 -5.72 8.04 0.15
C LEU A 6 -5.79 7.86 -1.37
N LEU A 7 -6.86 8.37 -1.99
CA LEU A 7 -7.11 8.20 -3.42
C LEU A 7 -6.62 9.40 -4.24
N THR A 8 -6.47 10.57 -3.63
CA THR A 8 -6.26 11.84 -4.33
C THR A 8 -4.90 12.46 -3.99
N ARG A 9 -4.27 13.15 -4.96
CA ARG A 9 -2.99 13.85 -4.75
C ARG A 9 -3.22 15.07 -3.84
N PRO A 10 -2.32 15.41 -2.89
CA PRO A 10 -2.42 16.66 -2.15
C PRO A 10 -2.34 17.82 -3.15
N GLY A 11 -3.42 18.59 -3.28
CA GLY A 11 -3.52 19.73 -4.20
C GLY A 11 -3.93 19.42 -5.65
N GLY A 12 -4.29 18.18 -6.00
CA GLY A 12 -4.67 17.84 -7.38
C GLY A 12 -5.91 16.93 -7.45
N ARG A 13 -7.01 17.46 -7.99
CA ARG A 13 -8.30 16.79 -8.28
C ARG A 13 -8.21 15.64 -9.31
N ARG A 14 -7.02 15.08 -9.55
CA ARG A 14 -6.78 13.94 -10.44
C ARG A 14 -6.37 12.73 -9.62
N LEU A 15 -7.24 11.72 -9.59
CA LEU A 15 -6.93 10.36 -9.17
C LEU A 15 -5.70 9.88 -9.93
N SER A 16 -4.59 9.60 -9.25
CA SER A 16 -3.48 8.91 -9.91
C SER A 16 -3.82 7.43 -9.95
N HIS A 17 -4.19 6.95 -11.14
CA HIS A 17 -4.59 5.56 -11.41
C HIS A 17 -3.65 4.55 -10.74
N SER A 18 -2.35 4.78 -10.79
CA SER A 18 -1.34 3.90 -10.18
C SER A 18 -1.41 3.83 -8.64
N ARG A 19 -1.67 4.95 -7.92
CA ARG A 19 -1.86 4.89 -6.45
C ARG A 19 -3.19 4.26 -6.07
N LEU A 20 -4.24 4.51 -6.87
CA LEU A 20 -5.55 3.91 -6.65
C LEU A 20 -5.41 2.39 -6.68
N TRP A 21 -4.81 1.83 -7.74
CA TRP A 21 -4.57 0.39 -7.84
C TRP A 21 -3.64 -0.15 -6.76
N ALA A 22 -2.60 0.58 -6.38
CA ALA A 22 -1.70 0.15 -5.30
C ALA A 22 -2.44 0.05 -3.94
N ASN A 23 -3.30 1.02 -3.62
CA ASN A 23 -4.11 0.97 -2.41
C ASN A 23 -5.20 -0.10 -2.49
N ILE A 24 -5.83 -0.32 -3.65
CA ILE A 24 -6.77 -1.42 -3.87
C ILE A 24 -6.07 -2.77 -3.67
N ALA A 25 -4.86 -2.95 -4.21
CA ALA A 25 -4.08 -4.16 -4.01
C ALA A 25 -3.72 -4.39 -2.54
N CYS A 26 -3.32 -3.34 -1.81
CA CYS A 26 -3.08 -3.43 -0.36
C CYS A 26 -4.35 -3.79 0.41
N ALA A 27 -5.50 -3.21 0.05
CA ALA A 27 -6.78 -3.52 0.66
C ALA A 27 -7.21 -4.97 0.39
N ALA A 28 -7.07 -5.44 -0.85
CA ALA A 28 -7.34 -6.83 -1.22
C ALA A 28 -6.42 -7.81 -0.49
N ALA A 29 -5.12 -7.52 -0.41
CA ALA A 29 -4.17 -8.34 0.34
C ALA A 29 -4.50 -8.40 1.83
N THR A 30 -4.93 -7.27 2.42
CA THR A 30 -5.38 -7.23 3.83
C THR A 30 -6.66 -8.02 4.03
N LEU A 31 -7.62 -7.94 3.10
CA LEU A 31 -8.85 -8.70 3.15
C LEU A 31 -8.57 -10.21 3.11
N LEU A 32 -7.76 -10.67 2.16
CA LEU A 32 -7.39 -12.07 2.04
C LEU A 32 -6.61 -12.55 3.26
N PHE A 33 -5.70 -11.75 3.80
CA PHE A 33 -4.97 -12.06 5.02
C PHE A 33 -5.91 -12.27 6.22
N VAL A 34 -6.91 -11.39 6.39
CA VAL A 34 -7.92 -11.53 7.45
C VAL A 34 -8.81 -12.74 7.23
N VAL A 35 -9.30 -12.97 6.01
CA VAL A 35 -10.15 -14.12 5.67
C VAL A 35 -9.43 -15.43 5.94
N GLU A 36 -8.18 -15.58 5.48
CA GLU A 36 -7.40 -16.79 5.72
C GLU A 36 -7.00 -16.93 7.19
N GLY A 37 -6.85 -15.82 7.91
CA GLY A 37 -6.69 -15.82 9.36
C GLY A 37 -7.91 -16.33 10.12
N LEU A 38 -9.11 -15.92 9.71
CA LEU A 38 -10.37 -16.42 10.28
C LEU A 38 -10.60 -17.90 9.97
N ARG A 39 -10.07 -18.40 8.85
CA ARG A 39 -10.12 -19.82 8.46
C ARG A 39 -9.05 -20.67 9.17
N GLY A 40 -8.19 -20.06 9.99
CA GLY A 40 -7.08 -20.75 10.67
C GLY A 40 -5.97 -21.22 9.74
N ALA A 41 -5.92 -20.72 8.50
CA ALA A 41 -5.00 -21.14 7.45
C ALA A 41 -3.83 -20.17 7.24
N LEU A 42 -3.41 -19.42 8.27
CA LEU A 42 -2.29 -18.47 8.23
C LEU A 42 -0.94 -19.19 8.10
N GLY A 43 -0.60 -19.58 6.88
CA GLY A 43 0.73 -20.09 6.54
C GLY A 43 1.79 -18.99 6.37
N ALA A 44 3.06 -19.38 6.43
CA ALA A 44 4.19 -18.47 6.19
C ALA A 44 4.14 -17.80 4.80
N GLU A 45 3.61 -18.49 3.80
CA GLU A 45 3.41 -17.95 2.44
C GLU A 45 2.48 -16.72 2.44
N ILE A 46 1.35 -16.79 3.14
CA ILE A 46 0.37 -15.70 3.22
C ILE A 46 0.97 -14.48 3.93
N TRP A 47 1.79 -14.73 4.98
CA TRP A 47 2.56 -13.68 5.65
C TRP A 47 3.56 -13.00 4.71
N LEU A 48 4.31 -13.78 3.93
CA LEU A 48 5.27 -13.26 2.96
C LEU A 48 4.60 -12.44 1.86
N ILE A 49 3.45 -12.91 1.34
CA ILE A 49 2.65 -12.18 0.36
C ILE A 49 2.15 -10.86 0.96
N TYR A 50 1.59 -10.89 2.17
CA TYR A 50 1.09 -9.72 2.86
C TYR A 50 2.19 -8.68 3.13
N LEU A 51 3.31 -9.12 3.69
CA LEU A 51 4.48 -8.26 3.95
C LEU A 51 5.08 -7.72 2.65
N GLY A 52 5.13 -8.52 1.59
CA GLY A 52 5.63 -8.10 0.29
C GLY A 52 4.77 -6.99 -0.32
N ILE A 53 3.45 -7.14 -0.31
CA ILE A 53 2.53 -6.17 -0.92
C ILE A 53 2.45 -4.90 -0.05
N VAL A 54 2.07 -5.03 1.22
CA VAL A 54 1.78 -3.89 2.10
C VAL A 54 3.06 -3.24 2.62
N GLY A 55 4.01 -4.07 3.07
CA GLY A 55 5.31 -3.61 3.53
C GLY A 55 6.16 -3.05 2.39
N GLY A 56 6.19 -3.73 1.25
CA GLY A 56 6.92 -3.27 0.06
C GLY A 56 6.38 -1.93 -0.47
N TYR A 57 5.06 -1.75 -0.53
CA TYR A 57 4.47 -0.47 -0.92
C TYR A 57 4.87 0.67 0.04
N SER A 58 4.79 0.42 1.35
CA SER A 58 5.14 1.42 2.38
C SER A 58 6.63 1.78 2.35
N ALA A 59 7.50 0.77 2.22
CA ALA A 59 8.95 0.96 2.09
C ALA A 59 9.31 1.70 0.80
N GLY A 60 8.66 1.36 -0.32
CA GLY A 60 8.85 2.01 -1.62
C GLY A 60 8.46 3.49 -1.58
N LEU A 61 7.31 3.84 -1.01
CA LEU A 61 6.90 5.24 -0.84
C LEU A 61 7.90 6.04 0.00
N ARG A 62 8.37 5.45 1.11
CA ARG A 62 9.34 6.09 2.00
C ARG A 62 10.70 6.24 1.35
N LEU A 63 11.13 5.26 0.56
CA LEU A 63 12.35 5.33 -0.24
C LEU A 63 12.25 6.46 -1.27
N ILE A 64 11.18 6.50 -2.07
CA ILE A 64 10.95 7.56 -3.07
C ILE A 64 10.97 8.95 -2.42
N ALA A 65 10.33 9.11 -1.26
CA ALA A 65 10.37 10.36 -0.51
C ALA A 65 11.80 10.73 -0.10
N ALA A 66 12.56 9.79 0.47
CA ALA A 66 13.95 10.00 0.88
C ALA A 66 14.91 10.29 -0.30
N TRP A 67 14.62 9.79 -1.50
CA TRP A 67 15.35 10.14 -2.72
C TRP A 67 15.02 11.55 -3.19
N ARG A 68 13.74 11.92 -3.18
CA ARG A 68 13.31 13.27 -3.55
C ARG A 68 13.88 14.34 -2.63
N ASP A 69 13.95 14.08 -1.33
CA ASP A 69 14.51 15.01 -0.35
C ASP A 69 16.04 15.16 -0.50
N ARG A 70 16.72 14.15 -1.05
CA ARG A 70 18.17 14.20 -1.34
C ARG A 70 18.49 14.94 -2.64
N GLY A 71 17.65 14.86 -3.67
CA GLY A 71 17.85 15.55 -4.95
C GLY A 71 17.39 17.01 -4.99
N GLY A 72 16.80 17.50 -3.91
CA GLY A 72 16.36 18.90 -3.75
C GLY A 72 17.32 19.78 -2.93
N ARG A 73 18.53 19.31 -2.64
CA ARG A 73 19.67 20.09 -2.13
C ARG A 73 20.70 20.26 -3.23
#